data_AF-A0A958KPS0-F1
#
_entry.id   AF-A0A958KPS0-F1
#
_cell.length_a   1.000
_cell.length_b   1.000
_cell.length_c   1.000
_cell.angle_alpha   90.00
_cell.angle_beta   90.00
_cell.angle_gamma   90.00
#
_symmetry.space_group_name_H-M   'P 1'
#
loop_
_entity.id
_entity.type
_entity.pdbx_description
1 polymer ?
#
loop_
_entity_poly.entity_id
_entity_poly.type
_entity_poly.pdbx_seq_one_letter_code
_entity_poly.pdbx_strand_id
1 'polypeptide(L)'
;MHHVTPARTNLPAVVRVDHAQRWRELVRCSSAEARSHVPYQTAHKYNLLPMTLINAGEGRMLLTAVSAQDFSADSLRELRFAIGCEVIHEQAHGPSVERAIHAAYIGDMLTARKSTTSPSAADIVEDILRQSVALGASDIHIESTPEGSVVRFRVDGSLRSGMLLRGPAGSHQNIARRIQILANLSPSETGEAREGSFAVLVGLKQIHFRLSTVGCIQGEKIALRVLGNDAYAVDDCRSWSAA
;
A
#
# COMPACT_ATOMS: atom_id res chain seq x y z
N MET A 1 54.17 -34.93 -18.66
CA MET A 1 52.75 -34.57 -18.83
C MET A 1 52.14 -34.41 -17.44
N HIS A 2 52.10 -33.20 -16.90
CA HIS A 2 51.43 -32.89 -15.63
C HIS A 2 50.17 -32.09 -15.93
N HIS A 3 49.01 -32.72 -15.74
CA HIS A 3 47.72 -32.06 -15.74
C HIS A 3 47.66 -31.14 -14.52
N VAL A 4 47.68 -29.83 -14.75
CA VAL A 4 47.34 -28.82 -13.75
C VAL A 4 45.82 -28.68 -13.76
N THR A 5 45.17 -29.20 -12.72
CA THR A 5 43.76 -28.94 -12.43
C THR A 5 43.59 -27.45 -12.11
N PRO A 6 42.67 -26.70 -12.74
CA PRO A 6 42.45 -25.32 -12.34
C PRO A 6 41.86 -25.29 -10.94
N ALA A 7 42.46 -24.46 -10.08
CA ALA A 7 42.01 -24.20 -8.72
C ALA A 7 40.53 -23.79 -8.74
N ARG A 8 39.73 -24.44 -7.90
CA ARG A 8 38.38 -23.99 -7.54
C ARG A 8 38.48 -22.53 -7.11
N THR A 9 37.96 -21.63 -7.93
CA THR A 9 37.77 -20.25 -7.54
C THR A 9 36.83 -20.24 -6.35
N ASN A 10 37.33 -19.79 -5.20
CA ASN A 10 36.50 -19.34 -4.09
C ASN A 10 35.70 -18.14 -4.59
N LEU A 11 34.56 -18.42 -5.24
CA LEU A 11 33.49 -17.45 -5.34
C LEU A 11 33.07 -17.14 -3.89
N PRO A 12 33.08 -15.87 -3.45
CA PRO A 12 32.54 -15.54 -2.14
C PRO A 12 31.12 -16.11 -2.08
N ALA A 13 30.81 -16.80 -0.98
CA ALA A 13 29.50 -17.39 -0.73
C ALA A 13 28.43 -16.44 -1.23
N VAL A 14 27.57 -16.92 -2.14
CA VAL A 14 26.41 -16.20 -2.68
C VAL A 14 25.84 -15.37 -1.54
N VAL A 15 26.10 -14.06 -1.58
CA VAL A 15 25.54 -13.14 -0.60
C VAL A 15 24.05 -13.35 -0.75
N ARG A 16 23.40 -13.94 0.26
CA ARG A 16 21.94 -14.02 0.31
C ARG A 16 21.47 -12.57 0.35
N VAL A 17 21.18 -12.02 -0.83
CA VAL A 17 20.69 -10.66 -0.99
C VAL A 17 19.33 -10.65 -0.34
N ASP A 18 19.19 -9.95 0.77
CA ASP A 18 17.91 -9.75 1.42
C ASP A 18 17.03 -8.86 0.51
N HIS A 19 16.20 -9.51 -0.30
CA HIS A 19 15.25 -8.85 -1.21
C HIS A 19 14.28 -7.92 -0.45
N ALA A 20 14.09 -8.09 0.87
CA ALA A 20 13.26 -7.22 1.69
C ALA A 20 13.90 -5.86 2.00
N GLN A 21 15.19 -5.64 1.70
CA GLN A 21 15.90 -4.38 1.98
C GLN A 21 16.12 -3.48 0.76
N ARG A 22 16.11 -4.02 -0.46
CA ARG A 22 16.34 -3.24 -1.70
C ARG A 22 15.25 -2.22 -2.02
N TRP A 23 13.99 -2.48 -1.65
CA TRP A 23 12.91 -1.52 -1.94
C TRP A 23 13.13 -0.17 -1.23
N ARG A 24 13.75 -0.15 -0.03
CA ARG A 24 14.08 1.12 0.67
C ARG A 24 15.08 1.96 -0.11
N GLU A 25 16.01 1.31 -0.80
CA GLU A 25 16.98 1.98 -1.65
C GLU A 25 16.31 2.56 -2.88
N LEU A 26 15.41 1.80 -3.52
CA LEU A 26 14.57 2.30 -4.61
C LEU A 26 13.78 3.56 -4.19
N VAL A 27 13.16 3.54 -3.00
CA VAL A 27 12.43 4.71 -2.46
C VAL A 27 13.35 5.90 -2.22
N ARG A 28 14.53 5.69 -1.63
CA ARG A 28 15.52 6.77 -1.41
C ARG A 28 15.96 7.41 -2.72
N CYS A 29 16.11 6.61 -3.77
CA CYS A 29 16.51 7.07 -5.08
C CYS A 29 15.33 7.62 -5.90
N SER A 30 14.09 7.55 -5.42
CA SER A 30 12.93 8.20 -6.01
C SER A 30 12.87 9.66 -5.56
N SER A 31 13.05 10.59 -6.50
CA SER A 31 12.96 12.02 -6.27
C SER A 31 11.51 12.50 -6.35
N ALA A 32 11.18 13.53 -5.56
CA ALA A 32 9.85 14.14 -5.60
C ALA A 32 9.50 14.72 -6.98
N GLU A 33 10.51 15.24 -7.68
CA GLU A 33 10.38 15.74 -9.05
C GLU A 33 10.03 14.60 -10.03
N ALA A 34 10.71 13.45 -9.95
CA ALA A 34 10.38 12.32 -10.81
C ALA A 34 8.96 11.78 -10.54
N ARG A 35 8.52 11.78 -9.27
CA ARG A 35 7.15 11.40 -8.89
C ARG A 35 6.07 12.39 -9.32
N SER A 36 6.38 13.68 -9.48
CA SER A 36 5.38 14.63 -9.98
C SER A 36 5.07 14.41 -11.46
N HIS A 37 6.02 13.88 -12.22
CA HIS A 37 5.87 13.52 -13.64
C HIS A 37 5.15 12.20 -13.89
N VAL A 38 5.16 11.29 -12.91
CA VAL A 38 4.46 10.00 -13.01
C VAL A 38 3.46 9.90 -11.88
N PRO A 39 2.16 10.09 -12.12
CA PRO A 39 1.14 9.87 -11.10
C PRO A 39 1.19 8.43 -10.57
N TYR A 40 0.78 8.22 -9.31
CA TYR A 40 0.75 6.87 -8.71
C TYR A 40 0.01 5.84 -9.58
N GLN A 41 -1.09 6.25 -10.23
CA GLN A 41 -1.87 5.35 -11.09
C GLN A 41 -1.03 4.82 -12.24
N THR A 42 -0.23 5.67 -12.87
CA THR A 42 0.71 5.31 -13.94
C THR A 42 1.83 4.42 -13.39
N ALA A 43 2.43 4.82 -12.26
CA ALA A 43 3.46 4.03 -11.59
C ALA A 43 2.98 2.61 -11.28
N HIS A 44 1.77 2.47 -10.74
CA HIS A 44 1.16 1.18 -10.42
C HIS A 44 0.74 0.40 -11.68
N LYS A 45 0.12 1.05 -12.69
CA LYS A 45 -0.33 0.38 -13.94
C LYS A 45 0.83 -0.33 -14.62
N TYR A 46 1.99 0.31 -14.67
CA TYR A 46 3.17 -0.20 -15.36
C TYR A 46 4.20 -0.84 -14.42
N ASN A 47 3.84 -1.03 -13.15
CA ASN A 47 4.73 -1.54 -12.11
C ASN A 47 6.14 -0.93 -12.16
N LEU A 48 6.17 0.41 -12.15
CA LEU A 48 7.37 1.21 -12.25
C LEU A 48 7.46 2.27 -11.15
N LEU A 49 8.66 2.47 -10.62
CA LEU A 49 8.98 3.56 -9.71
C LEU A 49 9.82 4.61 -10.45
N PRO A 50 9.36 5.86 -10.58
CA PRO A 50 10.22 6.93 -11.09
C PRO A 50 11.32 7.24 -10.09
N MET A 51 12.57 7.20 -10.56
CA MET A 51 13.76 7.42 -9.75
C MET A 51 14.19 8.87 -9.82
N THR A 52 14.67 9.33 -10.97
CA THR A 52 15.15 10.70 -11.12
C THR A 52 14.95 11.21 -12.53
N LEU A 53 14.93 12.52 -12.68
CA LEU A 53 15.08 13.17 -13.98
C LEU A 53 16.55 13.51 -14.20
N ILE A 54 16.99 13.33 -15.44
CA ILE A 54 18.35 13.62 -15.91
C ILE A 54 18.23 14.60 -17.06
N ASN A 55 18.93 15.73 -16.97
CA ASN A 55 19.03 16.68 -18.08
C ASN A 55 20.02 16.14 -19.11
N ALA A 56 19.57 15.99 -20.36
CA ALA A 56 20.40 15.51 -21.47
C ALA A 56 20.26 16.47 -22.65
N GLY A 57 21.13 17.48 -22.69
CA GLY A 57 21.13 18.49 -23.76
C GLY A 57 19.80 19.25 -23.83
N GLU A 58 19.09 19.10 -24.93
CA GLU A 58 17.80 19.77 -25.21
C GLU A 58 16.58 19.09 -24.56
N GLY A 59 16.76 17.91 -23.92
CA GLY A 59 15.66 17.10 -23.37
C GLY A 59 15.85 16.67 -21.91
N ARG A 60 14.76 16.16 -21.32
CA ARG A 60 14.75 15.49 -20.02
C ARG A 60 14.56 14.00 -20.21
N MET A 61 15.30 13.21 -19.44
CA MET A 61 15.16 11.75 -19.41
C MET A 61 14.72 11.32 -18.01
N LEU A 62 13.69 10.49 -17.92
CA LEU A 62 13.22 9.91 -16.68
C LEU A 62 13.84 8.52 -16.50
N LEU A 63 14.60 8.34 -15.44
CA LEU A 63 15.05 7.03 -14.98
C LEU A 63 13.94 6.38 -14.14
N THR A 64 13.57 5.15 -14.46
CA THR A 64 12.55 4.37 -13.74
C THR A 64 13.07 2.98 -13.36
N ALA A 65 12.74 2.47 -12.18
CA ALA A 65 12.88 1.06 -11.86
C ALA A 65 11.61 0.31 -12.25
N VAL A 66 11.71 -0.77 -13.01
CA VAL A 66 10.56 -1.55 -13.52
C VAL A 66 10.63 -3.00 -13.10
N SER A 67 9.48 -3.63 -12.87
CA SER A 67 9.39 -5.08 -12.77
C SER A 67 9.72 -5.72 -14.12
N ALA A 68 10.74 -6.59 -14.16
CA ALA A 68 11.28 -7.17 -15.40
C ALA A 68 10.25 -7.96 -16.25
N GLN A 69 9.12 -8.35 -15.68
CA GLN A 69 8.10 -9.17 -16.35
C GLN A 69 6.98 -8.33 -17.01
N ASP A 70 6.86 -7.05 -16.65
CA ASP A 70 5.65 -6.25 -16.95
C ASP A 70 5.88 -5.16 -18.02
N PHE A 71 7.11 -5.05 -18.56
CA PHE A 71 7.52 -3.89 -19.35
C PHE A 71 7.79 -4.22 -20.82
N SER A 72 6.73 -4.20 -21.63
CA SER A 72 6.81 -4.40 -23.08
C SER A 72 7.28 -3.14 -23.83
N ALA A 73 7.74 -3.31 -25.08
CA ALA A 73 8.10 -2.18 -25.95
C ALA A 73 6.93 -1.22 -26.21
N ASP A 74 5.70 -1.74 -26.23
CA ASP A 74 4.51 -0.92 -26.45
C ASP A 74 4.12 -0.15 -25.18
N SER A 75 4.24 -0.77 -24.01
CA SER A 75 4.09 -0.10 -22.70
C SER A 75 5.06 1.07 -22.57
N LEU A 76 6.30 0.88 -23.02
CA LEU A 76 7.34 1.91 -23.06
C LEU A 76 6.97 3.09 -23.95
N ARG A 77 6.43 2.82 -25.15
CA ARG A 77 6.01 3.88 -26.08
C ARG A 77 4.84 4.68 -25.52
N GLU A 78 3.83 4.00 -24.98
CA GLU A 78 2.66 4.64 -24.36
C GLU A 78 3.10 5.53 -23.18
N LEU A 79 4.00 5.03 -22.33
CA LEU A 79 4.52 5.76 -21.19
C LEU A 79 5.31 7.02 -21.61
N ARG A 80 6.18 6.91 -22.62
CA ARG A 80 6.93 8.06 -23.17
C ARG A 80 5.99 9.14 -23.68
N PHE A 81 4.93 8.74 -24.39
CA PHE A 81 3.92 9.66 -24.89
C PHE A 81 3.16 10.34 -23.73
N ALA A 82 2.78 9.58 -22.70
CA ALA A 82 2.02 10.11 -21.57
C ALA A 82 2.84 11.06 -20.69
N ILE A 83 4.13 10.78 -20.46
CA ILE A 83 4.99 11.60 -19.60
C ILE A 83 5.60 12.78 -20.36
N GLY A 84 5.78 12.66 -21.68
CA GLY A 84 6.39 13.70 -22.52
C GLY A 84 7.90 13.82 -22.34
N CYS A 85 8.57 12.75 -21.88
CA CYS A 85 10.02 12.69 -21.75
C CYS A 85 10.55 11.32 -22.16
N GLU A 86 11.83 11.26 -22.52
CA GLU A 86 12.46 9.97 -22.83
C GLU A 86 12.54 9.13 -21.54
N VAL A 87 12.22 7.84 -21.63
CA VAL A 87 12.21 6.94 -20.46
C VAL A 87 13.35 5.93 -20.58
N ILE A 88 14.22 5.93 -19.57
CA ILE A 88 15.26 4.93 -19.33
C ILE A 88 14.76 4.05 -18.18
N HIS A 89 14.83 2.73 -18.35
CA HIS A 89 14.37 1.81 -17.32
C HIS A 89 15.46 0.83 -16.88
N GLU A 90 15.48 0.54 -15.59
CA GLU A 90 16.31 -0.49 -14.98
C GLU A 90 15.43 -1.60 -14.41
N GLN A 91 15.80 -2.86 -14.68
CA GLN A 91 15.04 -3.99 -14.18
C GLN A 91 15.30 -4.21 -12.68
N ALA A 92 14.21 -4.37 -11.93
CA ALA A 92 14.24 -4.69 -10.52
C ALA A 92 13.28 -5.85 -10.20
N HIS A 93 13.42 -6.40 -9.00
CA HIS A 93 12.53 -7.44 -8.50
C HIS A 93 11.13 -6.88 -8.27
N GLY A 94 10.11 -7.43 -8.94
CA GLY A 94 8.72 -6.92 -8.94
C GLY A 94 8.16 -6.59 -7.55
N PRO A 95 8.17 -7.52 -6.57
CA PRO A 95 7.73 -7.24 -5.20
C PRO A 95 8.45 -6.08 -4.52
N SER A 96 9.72 -5.84 -4.86
CA SER A 96 10.48 -4.68 -4.35
C SER A 96 10.02 -3.38 -5.00
N VAL A 97 9.69 -3.40 -6.30
CA VAL A 97 9.20 -2.22 -7.04
C VAL A 97 7.80 -1.85 -6.57
N GLU A 98 6.87 -2.79 -6.49
CA GLU A 98 5.51 -2.58 -5.98
C GLU A 98 5.52 -1.93 -4.60
N ARG A 99 6.33 -2.49 -3.69
CA ARG A 99 6.48 -1.98 -2.34
C ARG A 99 7.13 -0.59 -2.31
N ALA A 100 8.08 -0.32 -3.20
CA ALA A 100 8.72 0.98 -3.31
C ALA A 100 7.77 2.05 -3.90
N ILE A 101 6.93 1.70 -4.87
CA ILE A 101 5.87 2.59 -5.39
C ILE A 101 4.94 3.00 -4.25
N HIS A 102 4.45 2.02 -3.49
CA HIS A 102 3.59 2.31 -2.36
C HIS A 102 4.27 3.26 -1.36
N ALA A 103 5.48 2.92 -0.94
CA ALA A 103 6.25 3.71 0.00
C ALA A 103 6.58 5.13 -0.46
N ALA A 104 6.91 5.32 -1.75
CA ALA A 104 7.36 6.61 -2.27
C ALA A 104 6.22 7.61 -2.53
N TYR A 105 5.02 7.12 -2.86
CA TYR A 105 3.86 7.96 -3.16
C TYR A 105 2.91 8.12 -1.99
N ILE A 106 2.69 7.04 -1.25
CA ILE A 106 1.70 6.98 -0.17
C ILE A 106 2.39 7.21 1.18
N GLY A 107 3.71 6.98 1.25
CA GLY A 107 4.49 7.02 2.47
C GLY A 107 4.55 5.64 3.11
N ASP A 108 5.75 5.12 3.40
CA ASP A 108 5.91 3.93 4.23
C ASP A 108 5.80 4.33 5.70
N MET A 109 4.59 4.60 6.19
CA MET A 109 4.43 5.01 7.59
C MET A 109 4.67 3.87 8.58
N LEU A 110 4.72 2.62 8.09
CA LEU A 110 5.21 1.46 8.84
C LEU A 110 6.66 1.64 9.34
N THR A 111 7.43 2.59 8.77
CA THR A 111 8.79 2.95 9.24
C THR A 111 8.90 4.35 9.86
N ALA A 112 7.83 5.15 9.86
CA ALA A 112 7.86 6.50 10.44
C ALA A 112 7.73 6.52 11.98
N ARG A 113 7.35 5.39 12.62
CA ARG A 113 7.66 5.19 14.03
C ARG A 113 9.10 4.71 14.14
N LYS A 114 9.91 5.54 14.77
CA LYS A 114 11.26 5.26 15.27
C LYS A 114 11.24 4.21 16.40
N SER A 115 10.45 3.14 16.26
CA SER A 115 10.36 2.04 17.23
C SER A 115 11.11 0.85 16.69
N THR A 116 12.07 0.36 17.47
CA THR A 116 12.85 -0.87 17.31
C THR A 116 12.01 -2.17 17.31
N THR A 117 10.70 -2.07 17.11
CA THR A 117 9.72 -3.15 17.25
C THR A 117 8.91 -3.30 15.97
N SER A 118 8.63 -4.54 15.58
CA SER A 118 7.77 -4.86 14.43
C SER A 118 6.42 -4.15 14.53
N PRO A 119 5.83 -3.67 13.41
CA PRO A 119 4.57 -2.95 13.44
C PRO A 119 3.46 -3.84 14.02
N SER A 120 2.61 -3.29 14.88
CA SER A 120 1.45 -3.99 15.42
C SER A 120 0.25 -3.89 14.48
N ALA A 121 -0.78 -4.72 14.71
CA ALA A 121 -2.04 -4.60 13.97
C ALA A 121 -2.73 -3.24 14.18
N ALA A 122 -2.52 -2.61 15.33
CA ALA A 122 -3.02 -1.25 15.59
C ALA A 122 -2.32 -0.21 14.72
N ASP A 123 -1.00 -0.30 14.57
CA ASP A 123 -0.22 0.61 13.71
C ASP A 123 -0.64 0.43 12.24
N ILE A 124 -0.84 -0.81 11.79
CA ILE A 124 -1.29 -1.13 10.43
C ILE A 124 -2.69 -0.55 10.18
N VAL A 125 -3.63 -0.73 11.10
CA VAL A 125 -4.99 -0.18 10.97
C VAL A 125 -4.97 1.35 10.96
N GLU A 126 -4.17 1.99 11.83
CA GLU A 126 -4.01 3.45 11.83
C GLU A 126 -3.49 3.96 10.47
N ASP A 127 -2.52 3.26 9.89
CA ASP A 127 -1.95 3.58 8.58
C ASP A 127 -3.00 3.44 7.45
N ILE A 128 -3.75 2.32 7.42
CA ILE A 128 -4.85 2.13 6.44
C ILE A 128 -5.85 3.28 6.50
N LEU A 129 -6.29 3.68 7.71
CA LEU A 129 -7.25 4.76 7.90
C LEU A 129 -6.66 6.10 7.44
N ARG A 130 -5.42 6.40 7.81
CA ARG A 130 -4.74 7.63 7.40
C ARG A 130 -4.57 7.71 5.88
N GLN A 131 -4.19 6.60 5.24
CA GLN A 131 -4.06 6.50 3.79
C GLN A 131 -5.39 6.73 3.09
N SER A 132 -6.49 6.17 3.60
CA SER A 132 -7.81 6.40 3.02
C SER A 132 -8.16 7.89 2.93
N VAL A 133 -7.82 8.65 3.98
CA VAL A 133 -8.05 10.10 4.04
C VAL A 133 -7.11 10.85 3.10
N ALA A 134 -5.82 10.49 3.09
CA ALA A 134 -4.83 11.11 2.21
C ALA A 134 -5.15 10.90 0.72
N LEU A 135 -5.71 9.74 0.38
CA LEU A 135 -6.12 9.38 -0.98
C LEU A 135 -7.50 9.91 -1.37
N GLY A 136 -8.27 10.48 -0.44
CA GLY A 136 -9.67 10.87 -0.69
C GLY A 136 -10.58 9.68 -1.01
N ALA A 137 -10.35 8.53 -0.37
CA ALA A 137 -11.13 7.32 -0.62
C ALA A 137 -12.55 7.41 -0.04
N SER A 138 -13.55 6.91 -0.77
CA SER A 138 -14.94 6.78 -0.31
C SER A 138 -15.17 5.53 0.52
N ASP A 139 -14.50 4.44 0.15
CA ASP A 139 -14.63 3.14 0.80
C ASP A 139 -13.26 2.45 0.90
N ILE A 140 -13.08 1.67 1.96
CA ILE A 140 -11.93 0.78 2.18
C ILE A 140 -12.48 -0.63 2.24
N HIS A 141 -11.93 -1.54 1.45
CA HIS A 141 -12.27 -2.95 1.45
C HIS A 141 -11.07 -3.76 1.94
N ILE A 142 -11.27 -4.58 2.97
CA ILE A 142 -10.23 -5.44 3.54
C ILE A 142 -10.71 -6.89 3.43
N GLU A 143 -9.95 -7.70 2.71
CA GLU A 143 -10.30 -9.07 2.39
C GLU A 143 -9.18 -10.02 2.80
N SER A 144 -9.57 -11.18 3.30
CA SER A 144 -8.65 -12.27 3.61
C SER A 144 -8.15 -12.92 2.32
N THR A 145 -6.87 -13.27 2.29
CA THR A 145 -6.27 -14.07 1.23
C THR A 145 -5.41 -15.17 1.85
N PRO A 146 -5.06 -16.24 1.10
CA PRO A 146 -4.14 -17.27 1.60
C PRO A 146 -2.79 -16.73 2.08
N GLU A 147 -2.40 -15.54 1.61
CA GLU A 147 -1.12 -14.91 1.86
C GLU A 147 -1.15 -13.86 2.98
N GLY A 148 -2.34 -13.52 3.49
CA GLY A 148 -2.54 -12.50 4.52
C GLY A 148 -3.82 -11.71 4.31
N SER A 149 -3.72 -10.40 4.22
CA SER A 149 -4.86 -9.50 4.02
C SER A 149 -4.61 -8.53 2.87
N VAL A 150 -5.58 -8.36 1.99
CA VAL A 150 -5.54 -7.36 0.91
C VAL A 150 -6.42 -6.17 1.27
N VAL A 151 -5.88 -4.96 1.16
CA VAL A 151 -6.59 -3.70 1.42
C VAL A 151 -6.75 -2.94 0.12
N ARG A 152 -7.99 -2.65 -0.29
CA ARG A 152 -8.32 -1.88 -1.49
C ARG A 152 -9.02 -0.59 -1.11
N PHE A 153 -8.73 0.48 -1.83
CA PHE A 153 -9.38 1.78 -1.65
C PHE A 153 -10.25 2.09 -2.86
N ARG A 154 -11.48 2.54 -2.63
CA ARG A 154 -12.30 3.15 -3.67
C ARG A 154 -12.03 4.64 -3.69
N VAL A 155 -11.50 5.16 -4.78
CA VAL A 155 -11.21 6.59 -4.99
C VAL A 155 -11.89 7.00 -6.29
N ASP A 156 -12.63 8.10 -6.29
CA ASP A 156 -13.37 8.61 -7.46
C ASP A 156 -14.25 7.54 -8.12
N GLY A 157 -14.92 6.72 -7.29
CA GLY A 157 -15.80 5.63 -7.73
C GLY A 157 -15.06 4.34 -8.16
N SER A 158 -13.76 4.40 -8.41
CA SER A 158 -12.95 3.28 -8.90
C SER A 158 -12.20 2.57 -7.78
N LEU A 159 -12.24 1.23 -7.79
CA LEU A 159 -11.45 0.39 -6.89
C LEU A 159 -9.99 0.38 -7.35
N ARG A 160 -9.08 0.76 -6.45
CA ARG A 160 -7.64 0.70 -6.69
C ARG A 160 -7.08 -0.64 -6.25
N SER A 161 -6.07 -1.10 -6.97
CA SER A 161 -5.31 -2.32 -6.64
C SER A 161 -4.82 -2.28 -5.20
N GLY A 162 -4.89 -3.43 -4.53
CA GLY A 162 -4.79 -3.49 -3.09
C GLY A 162 -3.37 -3.64 -2.54
N MET A 163 -3.13 -3.07 -1.36
CA MET A 163 -1.94 -3.35 -0.56
C MET A 163 -2.06 -4.73 0.09
N LEU A 164 -1.10 -5.62 -0.17
CA LEU A 164 -1.03 -6.93 0.47
C LEU A 164 -0.21 -6.85 1.77
N LEU A 165 -0.89 -7.13 2.88
CA LEU A 165 -0.34 -7.17 4.22
C LEU A 165 0.01 -8.62 4.58
N ARG A 166 1.25 -8.84 5.02
CA ARG A 166 1.80 -10.16 5.34
C ARG A 166 2.38 -10.18 6.76
N GLY A 167 2.63 -11.38 7.28
CA GLY A 167 3.25 -11.61 8.60
C GLY A 167 2.28 -11.54 9.77
N PRO A 168 2.74 -11.79 11.02
CA PRO A 168 1.84 -11.97 12.16
C PRO A 168 0.93 -10.77 12.43
N ALA A 169 1.47 -9.55 12.41
CA ALA A 169 0.69 -8.33 12.61
C ALA A 169 -0.19 -7.97 11.40
N GLY A 170 0.26 -8.31 10.19
CA GLY A 170 -0.50 -8.18 8.94
C GLY A 170 -1.50 -9.33 8.72
N SER A 171 -1.62 -10.26 9.67
CA SER A 171 -2.63 -11.31 9.62
C SER A 171 -4.01 -10.68 9.59
N HIS A 172 -4.84 -11.16 8.68
CA HIS A 172 -6.19 -10.67 8.46
C HIS A 172 -7.03 -10.66 9.75
N GLN A 173 -6.92 -11.71 10.57
CA GLN A 173 -7.66 -11.81 11.84
C GLN A 173 -7.28 -10.69 12.83
N ASN A 174 -6.01 -10.32 12.89
CA ASN A 174 -5.54 -9.28 13.80
C ASN A 174 -6.03 -7.89 13.37
N ILE A 175 -6.03 -7.64 12.07
CA ILE A 175 -6.57 -6.41 11.47
C ILE A 175 -8.09 -6.33 11.73
N ALA A 176 -8.81 -7.41 11.43
CA ALA A 176 -10.25 -7.51 11.61
C ALA A 176 -10.67 -7.23 13.06
N ARG A 177 -10.04 -7.93 14.01
CA ARG A 177 -10.30 -7.76 15.44
C ARG A 177 -10.03 -6.33 15.90
N ARG A 178 -8.94 -5.71 15.42
CA ARG A 178 -8.61 -4.33 15.78
C ARG A 178 -9.67 -3.34 15.30
N ILE A 179 -10.18 -3.52 14.07
CA ILE A 179 -11.24 -2.67 13.51
C ILE A 179 -12.56 -2.87 14.26
N GLN A 180 -12.93 -4.12 14.58
CA GLN A 180 -14.12 -4.41 15.38
C GLN A 180 -14.06 -3.77 16.76
N ILE A 181 -12.90 -3.79 17.43
CA ILE A 181 -12.68 -3.11 18.71
C ILE A 181 -12.91 -1.59 18.58
N LEU A 182 -12.39 -0.96 17.50
CA LEU A 182 -12.62 0.48 17.26
C LEU A 182 -14.11 0.82 17.11
N ALA A 183 -14.87 -0.08 16.48
CA ALA A 183 -16.32 0.05 16.29
C ALA A 183 -17.17 -0.43 17.48
N ASN A 184 -16.54 -0.74 18.62
CA ASN A 184 -17.20 -1.33 19.80
C ASN A 184 -18.03 -2.59 19.49
N LEU A 185 -17.57 -3.39 18.51
CA LEU A 185 -18.15 -4.68 18.18
C LEU A 185 -17.39 -5.78 18.91
N SER A 186 -18.13 -6.73 19.49
CA SER A 186 -17.55 -7.96 20.03
C SER A 186 -16.95 -8.77 18.87
N PRO A 187 -15.69 -9.24 18.97
CA PRO A 187 -15.09 -10.09 17.94
C PRO A 187 -15.96 -11.32 17.69
N SER A 188 -16.30 -11.57 16.43
CA SER A 188 -17.23 -12.63 16.05
C SER A 188 -16.48 -13.92 15.76
N GLU A 189 -16.97 -15.05 16.27
CA GLU A 189 -16.59 -16.39 15.79
C GLU A 189 -17.62 -16.94 14.79
N THR A 190 -18.83 -16.38 14.81
CA THR A 190 -19.96 -16.71 13.94
C THR A 190 -19.99 -15.73 12.77
N GLY A 191 -19.98 -16.24 11.53
CA GLY A 191 -19.84 -15.47 10.30
C GLY A 191 -21.00 -14.55 9.92
N GLU A 192 -21.72 -14.01 10.89
CA GLU A 192 -22.86 -13.11 10.71
C GLU A 192 -22.42 -11.73 10.20
N ALA A 193 -23.29 -11.10 9.41
CA ALA A 193 -23.07 -9.72 9.00
C ALA A 193 -23.29 -8.78 10.19
N ARG A 194 -22.36 -7.83 10.40
CA ARG A 194 -22.43 -6.87 11.51
C ARG A 194 -22.15 -5.47 11.01
N GLU A 195 -22.80 -4.52 11.66
CA GLU A 195 -22.60 -3.10 11.39
C GLU A 195 -22.10 -2.39 12.64
N GLY A 196 -21.27 -1.37 12.44
CA GLY A 196 -20.79 -0.50 13.50
C GLY A 196 -20.37 0.85 12.94
N SER A 197 -19.96 1.74 13.83
CA SER A 197 -19.40 3.04 13.43
C SER A 197 -18.38 3.49 14.46
N PHE A 198 -17.38 4.22 14.02
CA PHE A 198 -16.38 4.82 14.90
C PHE A 198 -15.84 6.11 14.29
N ALA A 199 -15.17 6.91 15.10
CA ALA A 199 -14.47 8.09 14.65
C ALA A 199 -12.99 7.99 15.04
N VAL A 200 -12.11 8.51 14.18
CA VAL A 200 -10.68 8.63 14.47
C VAL A 200 -10.19 10.03 14.12
N LEU A 201 -9.21 10.51 14.90
CA LEU A 201 -8.51 11.75 14.61
C LEU A 201 -7.37 11.47 13.62
N VAL A 202 -7.49 12.00 12.41
CA VAL A 202 -6.45 11.92 11.37
C VAL A 202 -5.86 13.31 11.16
N GLY A 203 -4.67 13.53 11.70
CA GLY A 203 -4.07 14.87 11.77
C GLY A 203 -4.88 15.78 12.70
N LEU A 204 -5.53 16.80 12.14
CA LEU A 204 -6.41 17.73 12.87
C LEU A 204 -7.90 17.53 12.54
N LYS A 205 -8.25 16.51 11.76
CA LYS A 205 -9.62 16.25 11.31
C LYS A 205 -10.18 15.01 12.00
N GLN A 206 -11.39 15.11 12.54
CA GLN A 206 -12.14 13.96 13.01
C GLN A 206 -12.89 13.35 11.83
N ILE A 207 -12.63 12.08 11.54
CA ILE A 207 -13.22 11.36 10.42
C ILE A 207 -14.09 10.24 10.97
N HIS A 208 -15.34 10.18 10.51
CA HIS A 208 -16.28 9.15 10.88
C HIS A 208 -16.22 8.00 9.87
N PHE A 209 -16.27 6.78 10.36
CA PHE A 209 -16.28 5.58 9.54
C PHE A 209 -17.52 4.75 9.88
N ARG A 210 -18.22 4.27 8.85
CA ARG A 210 -19.21 3.21 9.00
C ARG A 210 -18.56 1.88 8.64
N LEU A 211 -18.67 0.91 9.54
CA LEU A 211 -18.14 -0.43 9.39
C LEU A 211 -19.27 -1.39 9.01
N SER A 212 -18.98 -2.25 8.03
CA SER A 212 -19.74 -3.46 7.75
C SER A 212 -18.78 -4.64 7.68
N THR A 213 -19.10 -5.72 8.40
CA THR A 213 -18.35 -6.98 8.34
C THR A 213 -19.28 -8.11 7.91
N VAL A 214 -18.75 -9.12 7.22
CA VAL A 214 -19.47 -10.35 6.90
C VAL A 214 -18.51 -11.54 6.93
N GLY A 215 -18.92 -12.62 7.57
CA GLY A 215 -18.13 -13.86 7.59
C GLY A 215 -17.98 -14.47 6.20
N CYS A 216 -16.81 -15.04 5.94
CA CYS A 216 -16.41 -15.69 4.70
C CYS A 216 -15.60 -16.95 5.01
N ILE A 217 -15.42 -17.83 4.02
CA ILE A 217 -14.71 -19.11 4.19
C ILE A 217 -13.28 -18.92 4.76
N GLN A 218 -12.60 -17.84 4.36
CA GLN A 218 -11.20 -17.58 4.73
C GLN A 218 -11.03 -16.49 5.80
N GLY A 219 -12.10 -16.04 6.47
CA GLY A 219 -12.05 -14.94 7.44
C GLY A 219 -13.27 -14.05 7.34
N GLU A 220 -13.13 -12.74 7.56
CA GLU A 220 -14.24 -11.80 7.46
C GLU A 220 -13.97 -10.77 6.38
N LYS A 221 -14.93 -10.53 5.49
CA LYS A 221 -14.83 -9.40 4.59
C LYS A 221 -15.24 -8.14 5.34
N ILE A 222 -14.38 -7.13 5.30
CA ILE A 222 -14.59 -5.84 5.97
C ILE A 222 -14.73 -4.76 4.92
N ALA A 223 -15.75 -3.91 5.09
CA ALA A 223 -15.93 -2.68 4.35
C ALA A 223 -16.04 -1.51 5.34
N LEU A 224 -15.25 -0.47 5.11
CA LEU A 224 -15.33 0.79 5.82
C LEU A 224 -15.75 1.86 4.84
N ARG A 225 -16.86 2.54 5.10
CA ARG A 225 -17.20 3.78 4.39
C ARG A 225 -16.61 4.96 5.12
N VAL A 226 -15.85 5.78 4.39
CA VAL A 226 -15.32 7.05 4.90
C VAL A 226 -16.43 8.07 4.80
N LEU A 227 -16.90 8.54 5.94
CA LEU A 227 -17.84 9.65 6.02
C LEU A 227 -17.01 10.92 6.13
N GLY A 228 -17.32 11.93 5.31
CA GLY A 228 -16.62 13.22 5.32
C GLY A 228 -16.68 13.89 6.69
N ASN A 229 -15.98 15.02 6.83
CA ASN A 229 -16.06 15.86 8.03
C ASN A 229 -17.43 16.53 8.10
N ASP A 230 -18.43 15.74 8.45
CA ASP A 230 -19.72 16.21 8.85
C ASP A 230 -19.57 16.65 10.30
N ALA A 231 -19.39 17.96 10.47
CA ALA A 231 -19.83 18.67 11.66
C ALA A 231 -21.37 18.63 11.78
N TYR A 232 -21.98 17.47 11.56
CA TYR A 232 -23.28 17.17 12.10
C TYR A 232 -22.99 16.52 13.45
N ALA A 233 -22.98 17.38 14.47
CA ALA A 233 -23.47 16.96 15.77
C ALA A 233 -24.71 16.11 15.50
N VAL A 234 -24.61 14.81 15.77
CA VAL A 234 -25.80 13.99 15.87
C VAL A 234 -26.44 14.46 17.15
N ASP A 235 -27.32 15.45 17.00
CA ASP A 235 -28.30 15.80 18.01
C ASP A 235 -29.02 14.52 18.40
N ASP A 236 -28.69 14.08 19.61
CA ASP A 236 -29.59 13.51 20.59
C ASP A 236 -30.51 12.36 20.13
N CYS A 237 -29.99 11.13 20.16
CA CYS A 237 -30.81 9.91 20.18
C CYS A 237 -31.53 9.66 21.53
N ARG A 238 -31.85 10.70 22.33
CA ARG A 238 -32.63 10.57 23.58
C ARG A 238 -34.11 10.93 23.46
N SER A 239 -34.61 11.32 22.29
CA SER A 239 -36.00 11.82 22.17
C SER A 239 -37.05 10.83 21.63
N TRP A 240 -36.71 9.55 21.39
CA TRP A 240 -37.73 8.50 21.19
C TRP A 240 -38.05 7.78 22.50
N SER A 241 -38.58 8.53 23.46
CA SER A 241 -39.34 7.99 24.59
C SER A 241 -40.81 8.33 24.38
N ALA A 242 -41.59 7.27 24.17
CA ALA A 242 -43.03 7.13 24.40
C ALA A 242 -43.92 8.38 24.29
N ALA A 243 -44.76 8.39 23.25
CA ALA A 243 -46.13 8.88 23.31
C ALA A 243 -47.07 7.77 22.80
#